data_AF-A0A285PHV2-F1
#
_entry.id   AF-A0A285PHV2-F1
#
_cell.length_a   1.000
_cell.length_b   1.000
_cell.length_c   1.000
_cell.angle_alpha   90.00
_cell.angle_beta   90.00
_cell.angle_gamma   90.00
#
_symmetry.space_group_name_H-M   'P 1'
#
loop_
_entity.id
_entity.type
_entity.pdbx_description
1 polymer ?
#
loop_
_entity_poly.entity_id
_entity_poly.type
_entity_poly.pdbx_seq_one_letter_code
_entity_poly.pdbx_strand_id
1 'polypeptide(L)'
;MTDKSKYIDKPNYRELSGRISRHLAAAKSEGHKREIIICWDGYLASLLEWGYLSEEDFDKLCDLLPILEDNPVSWVFLDGDPDDDDD
;
A
#
# COMPACT_ATOMS: atom_id res chain seq x y z
N MET A 1 40.60 0.08 -7.04
CA MET A 1 39.26 0.31 -7.61
C MET A 1 38.37 -0.86 -7.18
N THR A 2 37.66 -0.76 -6.06
CA THR A 2 36.65 -1.77 -5.71
C THR A 2 35.32 -1.29 -6.25
N ASP A 3 34.89 -1.97 -7.32
CA ASP A 3 33.56 -1.81 -7.90
C ASP A 3 32.53 -2.15 -6.82
N LYS A 4 31.98 -1.12 -6.18
CA LYS A 4 30.79 -1.22 -5.35
C LYS A 4 29.58 -1.05 -6.25
N SER A 5 29.41 -1.94 -7.23
CA SER A 5 28.08 -2.24 -7.75
C SER A 5 27.25 -2.68 -6.55
N LYS A 6 26.62 -1.70 -5.91
CA LYS A 6 25.60 -1.89 -4.89
C LYS A 6 24.56 -2.74 -5.58
N TYR A 7 24.60 -4.03 -5.34
CA TYR A 7 23.43 -4.87 -5.53
C TYR A 7 22.35 -4.22 -4.67
N ILE A 8 21.50 -3.41 -5.31
CA ILE A 8 20.25 -2.99 -4.71
C ILE A 8 19.49 -4.30 -4.63
N ASP A 9 19.48 -4.89 -3.44
CA ASP A 9 18.69 -6.10 -3.19
C ASP A 9 17.29 -5.81 -3.67
N LYS A 10 16.76 -6.70 -4.53
CA LYS A 10 15.38 -6.56 -4.99
C LYS A 10 14.48 -6.52 -3.75
N PRO A 11 13.46 -5.64 -3.71
CA PRO A 11 12.46 -5.67 -2.66
C PRO A 11 11.94 -7.09 -2.51
N ASN A 12 11.87 -7.59 -1.28
CA ASN A 12 11.34 -8.92 -1.00
C ASN A 12 10.35 -8.85 0.15
N TYR A 13 9.47 -9.84 0.21
CA TYR A 13 8.41 -9.91 1.20
C TYR A 13 8.86 -9.63 2.64
N ARG A 14 9.99 -10.20 3.08
CA ARG A 14 10.49 -10.06 4.45
C ARG A 14 10.89 -8.62 4.78
N GLU A 15 11.54 -7.94 3.84
CA GLU A 15 11.94 -6.54 4.01
C GLU A 15 10.73 -5.61 4.00
N LEU A 16 9.83 -5.81 3.03
CA LEU A 16 8.65 -4.98 2.82
C LEU A 16 7.64 -5.12 3.97
N SER A 17 7.28 -6.35 4.38
CA SER A 17 6.38 -6.59 5.51
C SER A 17 6.90 -5.97 6.81
N GLY A 18 8.22 -6.04 7.03
CA GLY A 18 8.88 -5.40 8.16
C GLY A 18 8.79 -3.87 8.13
N ARG A 19 8.91 -3.26 6.95
CA ARG A 19 8.75 -1.82 6.77
C ARG A 19 7.31 -1.37 6.94
N ILE A 20 6.36 -2.06 6.34
CA ILE A 20 4.91 -1.80 6.47
C ILE A 20 4.54 -1.79 7.96
N SER A 21 4.92 -2.83 8.69
CA SER A 21 4.61 -2.96 10.12
C SER A 21 5.16 -1.82 10.96
N ARG A 22 6.41 -1.40 10.71
CA ARG A 22 7.02 -0.27 11.43
C ARG A 22 6.34 1.06 11.10
N HIS A 23 6.02 1.29 9.83
CA HIS A 23 5.37 2.53 9.40
C HIS A 23 3.95 2.62 9.95
N LEU A 24 3.17 1.53 9.92
CA LEU A 24 1.82 1.49 10.49
C LEU A 24 1.83 1.69 12.01
N ALA A 25 2.82 1.12 12.71
CA ALA A 25 2.99 1.33 14.15
C ALA A 25 3.29 2.80 14.48
N ALA A 26 4.18 3.45 13.72
CA ALA A 26 4.48 4.88 13.87
C ALA A 26 3.28 5.77 13.50
N ALA A 27 2.53 5.40 12.46
CA ALA A 27 1.34 6.13 12.02
C ALA A 27 0.26 6.20 13.09
N LYS A 28 0.13 5.14 13.91
CA LYS A 28 -0.83 5.08 15.02
C LYS A 28 -0.57 6.16 16.08
N SER A 29 0.68 6.54 16.31
CA SER A 29 1.02 7.61 17.27
C SER A 29 0.91 9.02 16.70
N GLU A 30 1.02 9.18 15.38
CA GLU A 30 1.16 10.49 14.73
C GLU A 30 -0.10 10.96 13.99
N GLY A 31 -1.12 10.09 13.82
CA GLY A 31 -2.39 10.46 13.18
C GLY A 31 -2.37 10.41 11.64
N HIS A 32 -1.28 9.98 11.02
CA HIS A 32 -1.09 9.89 9.56
C HIS A 32 -1.36 8.49 8.98
N LYS A 33 -2.27 7.73 9.62
CA LYS A 33 -2.54 6.32 9.27
C LYS A 33 -3.05 6.19 7.83
N ARG A 34 -3.92 7.10 7.40
CA ARG A 34 -4.56 7.04 6.08
C ARG A 34 -3.54 7.24 4.95
N GLU A 35 -2.73 8.28 5.05
CA GLU A 35 -1.73 8.64 4.05
C GLU A 35 -0.67 7.56 3.92
N ILE A 36 -0.25 6.96 5.04
CA ILE A 36 0.72 5.86 5.03
C ILE A 36 0.15 4.63 4.30
N ILE A 37 -1.12 4.32 4.50
CA ILE A 37 -1.77 3.19 3.81
C ILE A 37 -1.83 3.45 2.31
N ILE A 38 -2.30 4.64 1.89
CA ILE A 38 -2.38 5.02 0.46
C ILE A 38 -0.99 4.97 -0.20
N CYS A 39 0.03 5.51 0.48
CA CYS A 39 1.40 5.47 -0.02
C CYS A 39 1.92 4.04 -0.20
N TRP A 40 1.60 3.14 0.73
CA TRP A 40 2.01 1.74 0.64
C TRP A 40 1.27 1.00 -0.47
N ASP A 41 -0.03 1.19 -0.59
CA ASP A 41 -0.85 0.59 -1.64
C ASP A 41 -0.31 0.94 -3.04
N GLY A 42 -0.13 2.24 -3.31
CA GLY A 42 0.43 2.70 -4.59
C GLY A 42 1.88 2.23 -4.83
N TYR A 43 2.70 2.15 -3.78
CA TYR A 43 4.07 1.65 -3.90
C TYR A 43 4.10 0.16 -4.24
N LEU A 44 3.29 -0.67 -3.58
CA LEU A 44 3.19 -2.11 -3.86
C LEU A 44 2.67 -2.36 -5.27
N ALA A 45 1.64 -1.63 -5.70
CA ALA A 45 1.11 -1.71 -7.07
C ALA A 45 2.19 -1.38 -8.11
N SER A 46 3.01 -0.35 -7.86
CA SER A 46 4.12 0.02 -8.76
C SER A 46 5.19 -1.06 -8.83
N LEU A 47 5.51 -1.72 -7.71
CA LEU A 47 6.49 -2.82 -7.70
C LEU A 47 5.98 -4.05 -8.45
N LEU A 48 4.69 -4.35 -8.34
CA LEU A 48 4.05 -5.43 -9.11
C LEU A 48 4.10 -5.13 -10.60
N GLU A 49 3.62 -3.95 -11.01
CA GLU A 49 3.55 -3.53 -12.42
C GLU A 49 4.92 -3.56 -13.12
N TRP A 50 5.98 -3.19 -12.40
CA TRP A 50 7.35 -3.20 -12.94
C TRP A 50 8.08 -4.55 -12.80
N GLY A 51 7.41 -5.58 -12.28
CA GLY A 51 7.98 -6.93 -12.13
C GLY A 51 9.06 -7.04 -11.04
N TYR A 52 9.06 -6.13 -10.06
CA TYR A 52 9.91 -6.19 -8.88
C TYR A 52 9.29 -6.98 -7.73
N LEU A 53 8.01 -7.32 -7.82
CA LEU A 53 7.24 -8.06 -6.83
C LEU A 53 6.40 -9.13 -7.56
N SER A 54 6.29 -10.33 -6.99
CA SER A 54 5.37 -11.35 -7.51
C SER A 54 3.93 -11.02 -7.11
N GLU A 55 2.95 -11.52 -7.86
CA GLU A 55 1.53 -11.44 -7.48
C GLU A 55 1.28 -12.03 -6.09
N GLU A 56 1.89 -13.18 -5.78
CA GLU A 56 1.76 -13.84 -4.47
C GLU A 56 2.30 -12.98 -3.32
N ASP A 57 3.45 -12.32 -3.50
CA ASP A 57 4.01 -11.44 -2.46
C ASP A 57 3.23 -10.13 -2.38
N PHE A 58 2.70 -9.63 -3.50
CA PHE A 58 1.82 -8.46 -3.54
C PHE A 58 0.56 -8.70 -2.69
N ASP A 59 -0.16 -9.80 -2.94
CA ASP A 59 -1.40 -10.12 -2.20
C ASP A 59 -1.14 -10.19 -0.69
N LYS A 60 -0.10 -10.93 -0.27
CA LYS A 60 0.27 -11.06 1.14
C LYS A 60 0.67 -9.74 1.78
N LEU A 61 1.27 -8.81 1.03
CA LEU A 61 1.67 -7.50 1.55
C LEU A 61 0.48 -6.56 1.63
N CYS A 62 -0.46 -6.62 0.69
CA CYS A 62 -1.72 -5.90 0.71
C CYS A 62 -2.59 -6.33 1.90
N ASP A 63 -2.60 -7.63 2.25
CA ASP A 63 -3.29 -8.16 3.44
C ASP A 63 -2.78 -7.55 4.76
N LEU A 64 -1.56 -6.99 4.79
CA LEU A 64 -1.01 -6.30 5.96
C LEU A 64 -1.54 -4.87 6.10
N LEU A 65 -2.10 -4.29 5.04
CA LEU A 65 -2.62 -2.93 5.04
C LEU A 65 -4.02 -2.92 5.64
N PRO A 66 -4.29 -2.08 6.66
CA PRO A 66 -5.63 -1.92 7.18
C PRO A 66 -6.58 -1.42 6.09
N ILE A 67 -7.79 -2.00 6.03
CA ILE A 67 -8.87 -1.49 5.20
C ILE A 67 -9.14 -0.04 5.61
N LEU A 68 -9.05 0.87 4.63
CA LEU A 68 -9.51 2.24 4.81
C LEU A 68 -11.03 2.22 4.70
N GLU A 69 -11.74 2.49 5.80
CA GLU A 69 -13.17 2.76 5.72
C GLU A 69 -13.41 3.94 4.78
N ASP A 70 -14.50 3.83 3.99
CA ASP A 70 -14.86 4.83 3.00
C ASP A 70 -14.88 6.22 3.61
N ASN A 71 -14.14 7.12 2.97
CA ASN A 71 -14.32 8.54 3.22
C ASN A 71 -15.63 8.92 2.53
N PRO A 72 -16.52 9.72 3.14
CA PRO A 72 -17.68 10.27 2.43
C PRO A 72 -17.34 10.97 1.09
N VAL A 73 -16.07 11.26 0.84
CA VAL A 73 -15.55 11.78 -0.44
C VAL A 73 -15.34 10.70 -1.52
N SER A 74 -15.24 9.40 -1.21
CA SER A 74 -15.09 8.35 -2.25
C SER A 74 -16.31 8.27 -3.19
N TRP A 75 -17.51 8.55 -2.66
CA TRP A 75 -18.75 8.72 -3.44
C TRP A 75 -18.65 9.79 -4.52
N VAL A 76 -17.91 10.87 -4.28
CA VAL A 76 -17.73 11.98 -5.23
C VAL A 76 -16.89 11.55 -6.45
N PHE A 77 -16.06 10.52 -6.31
CA PHE A 77 -15.20 10.03 -7.39
C PHE A 77 -15.71 8.75 -8.07
N LEU A 78 -16.73 8.10 -7.50
CA LEU A 78 -17.26 6.84 -8.01
C LEU A 78 -18.54 6.99 -8.84
N ASP A 79 -19.03 8.21 -9.09
CA ASP A 79 -20.30 8.48 -9.80
C ASP A 79 -21.47 7.58 -9.32
N GLY A 80 -21.40 7.14 -8.06
CA GLY A 80 -22.45 6.36 -7.41
C GLY A 80 -23.33 7.32 -6.64
N ASP A 81 -24.45 7.71 -7.24
CA ASP A 81 -25.49 8.45 -6.55
C ASP A 81 -26.07 7.54 -5.45
N PRO A 82 -25.96 7.89 -4.16
CA PRO A 82 -26.52 7.08 -3.09
C PRO A 82 -28.06 7.08 -3.06
N ASP A 83 -28.70 7.91 -3.89
CA ASP A 83 -30.16 8.03 -3.99
C ASP A 83 -30.78 7.21 -5.14
N ASP A 84 -30.00 6.36 -5.85
CA ASP A 84 -30.52 5.40 -6.86
C ASP A 84 -31.05 4.09 -6.22
N ASP A 85 -31.63 4.18 -5.02
CA ASP A 85 -32.54 3.17 -4.48
C ASP A 85 -33.94 3.43 -5.09
N ASP A 86 -34.16 2.91 -6.31
CA ASP A 86 -35.49 2.76 -6.92
C ASP A 86 -36.36 1.82 -6.05
N ASP A 87 -37.25 2.39 -5.23
CA ASP A 87 -38.47 1.75 -4.71
C ASP A 87 -39.62 2.76 -4.53
#